data_AF-A0A1Y4BAD6-F1
#
_entry.id   AF-A0A1Y4BAD6-F1
#
_cell.length_a   1.000
_cell.length_b   1.000
_cell.length_c   1.000
_cell.angle_alpha   90.00
_cell.angle_beta   90.00
_cell.angle_gamma   90.00
#
_symmetry.space_group_name_H-M   'P 1'
#
loop_
_entity.id
_entity.type
_entity.pdbx_description
1 polymer ?
#
loop_
_entity_poly.entity_id
_entity_poly.type
_entity_poly.pdbx_seq_one_letter_code
_entity_poly.pdbx_strand_id
1 'polypeptide(L)'
;MNAYTTLGFTVTIDPTVSYSGYFNARNQSIILRKSGDTIYHEMGHFLAFVAGNVDKRSDFASIYNEEKGKYAGTNTNYVTQNASEYFAESFKDYTLNASALQKSRPKTYQAIVSALSNVTSQQINKLKLAYGPIWNQN
;
A
#
# COMPACT_ATOMS: atom_id res chain seq x y z
N MET A 1 5.23 -11.37 14.29
CA MET A 1 6.21 -10.27 14.14
C MET A 1 5.69 -9.32 13.07
N ASN A 2 5.51 -8.03 13.36
CA ASN A 2 5.00 -7.06 12.38
C ASN A 2 6.07 -6.80 11.30
N ALA A 3 5.73 -6.97 10.02
CA ALA A 3 6.65 -6.76 8.90
C ALA A 3 7.25 -5.36 8.89
N TYR A 4 6.45 -4.37 9.28
CA TYR A 4 6.83 -2.96 9.38
C TYR A 4 8.05 -2.75 10.28
N THR A 5 7.95 -3.20 11.54
CA THR A 5 9.04 -3.13 12.52
C THR A 5 10.22 -4.01 12.11
N THR A 6 9.94 -5.19 11.54
CA THR A 6 10.99 -6.15 11.16
C THR A 6 11.87 -5.65 10.01
N LEU A 7 11.29 -4.85 9.12
CA LEU A 7 11.96 -4.21 8.00
C LEU A 7 12.49 -2.82 8.34
N GLY A 8 12.37 -2.34 9.59
CA GLY A 8 12.93 -1.06 10.03
C GLY A 8 12.20 0.19 9.53
N PHE A 9 10.94 0.07 9.09
CA PHE A 9 10.19 1.24 8.61
C PHE A 9 9.81 2.20 9.74
N THR A 10 9.80 3.50 9.46
CA THR A 10 9.48 4.59 10.41
C THR A 10 8.37 5.49 9.87
N VAL A 11 7.51 6.00 10.77
CA VAL A 11 6.50 7.02 10.42
C VAL A 11 6.94 8.35 11.03
N THR A 12 6.91 9.42 10.26
CA THR A 12 7.22 10.77 10.73
C THR A 12 6.08 11.72 10.36
N ILE A 13 5.74 12.65 11.26
CA ILE A 13 4.84 13.76 10.97
C ILE A 13 5.69 14.98 10.62
N ASP A 14 5.54 15.49 9.40
CA ASP A 14 6.20 16.72 8.92
C ASP A 14 5.16 17.66 8.30
N PRO A 15 4.68 18.68 9.04
CA PRO A 15 3.67 19.62 8.55
C PRO A 15 4.11 20.48 7.36
N THR A 16 5.41 20.53 7.05
CA THR A 16 6.00 21.42 6.04
C THR A 16 5.90 20.86 4.62
N VAL A 17 5.66 19.56 4.47
CA VAL A 17 5.55 18.90 3.17
C VAL A 17 4.27 19.28 2.42
N SER A 18 4.34 19.28 1.09
CA SER A 18 3.21 19.67 0.22
C SER A 18 2.16 18.57 0.00
N TYR A 19 2.53 17.30 0.23
CA TYR A 19 1.66 16.13 0.08
C TYR A 19 0.99 15.74 1.40
N SER A 20 -0.08 14.94 1.35
CA SER A 20 -0.76 14.45 2.57
C SER A 20 0.01 13.33 3.27
N GLY A 21 0.60 12.44 2.46
CA GLY A 21 1.39 11.29 2.88
C GLY A 21 2.38 10.91 1.78
N TYR A 22 3.45 10.20 2.15
CA TYR A 22 4.44 9.70 1.21
C TYR A 22 5.16 8.46 1.75
N PHE A 23 4.92 7.33 1.11
CA PHE A 23 5.67 6.08 1.31
C PHE A 23 6.97 6.06 0.50
N ASN A 24 8.08 5.72 1.17
CA ASN A 24 9.39 5.56 0.57
C ASN A 24 10.06 4.24 1.00
N ALA A 25 10.02 3.25 0.11
CA ALA A 25 10.66 1.95 0.35
C ALA A 25 12.19 2.04 0.46
N ARG A 26 12.83 2.97 -0.24
CA ARG A 26 14.29 3.13 -0.25
C ARG A 26 14.79 3.64 1.11
N ASN A 27 14.06 4.57 1.70
CA ASN A 27 14.43 5.20 2.97
C ASN A 27 13.74 4.57 4.18
N GLN A 28 13.01 3.46 3.99
CA GLN A 28 12.24 2.79 5.04
C GLN A 28 11.34 3.78 5.80
N SER A 29 10.63 4.66 5.09
CA SER A 29 9.88 5.73 5.74
C SER A 29 8.51 5.96 5.15
N ILE A 30 7.61 6.41 6.02
CA ILE A 30 6.34 7.04 5.69
C ILE A 30 6.36 8.42 6.31
N ILE A 31 6.15 9.45 5.49
CA ILE A 31 6.03 10.84 5.95
C ILE A 31 4.58 11.25 5.81
N LEU A 32 3.97 11.74 6.88
CA LEU A 32 2.61 12.29 6.87
C LEU A 32 2.66 13.78 7.18
N ARG A 33 1.82 14.57 6.52
CA ARG A 33 1.71 15.99 6.86
C ARG A 33 1.03 16.23 8.21
N LYS A 34 0.08 15.37 8.57
CA LYS A 34 -0.62 15.36 9.86
C LYS A 34 -1.14 13.96 10.13
N SER A 35 -1.40 13.65 11.40
CA SER A 35 -2.06 12.41 11.79
C SER A 35 -3.49 12.32 11.21
N GLY A 36 -3.87 11.12 10.77
CA GLY A 36 -5.20 10.83 10.21
C GLY A 36 -5.17 9.61 9.29
N ASP A 37 -6.28 9.36 8.60
CA ASP A 37 -6.50 8.13 7.82
C ASP A 37 -5.60 7.99 6.59
N THR A 38 -4.86 9.04 6.22
CA THR A 38 -3.83 8.99 5.17
C THR A 38 -2.80 7.89 5.43
N ILE A 39 -2.51 7.57 6.71
CA ILE A 39 -1.60 6.48 7.04
C ILE A 39 -2.04 5.14 6.44
N TYR A 40 -3.35 4.88 6.35
CA TYR A 40 -3.83 3.63 5.76
C TYR A 40 -3.56 3.56 4.26
N HIS A 41 -3.63 4.70 3.56
CA HIS A 41 -3.23 4.76 2.16
C HIS A 41 -1.74 4.44 1.99
N GLU A 42 -0.87 5.09 2.78
CA GLU A 42 0.59 4.83 2.73
C GLU A 42 0.94 3.39 3.14
N MET A 43 0.20 2.81 4.10
CA MET A 43 0.31 1.40 4.45
C MET A 43 -0.13 0.47 3.31
N GLY A 44 -1.00 0.93 2.41
CA GLY A 44 -1.36 0.22 1.20
C GLY A 44 -0.19 0.12 0.22
N HIS A 45 0.57 1.22 0.01
CA HIS A 45 1.82 1.17 -0.75
C HIS A 45 2.87 0.27 -0.08
N PHE A 46 3.00 0.34 1.25
CA PHE A 46 3.87 -0.56 1.99
C PHE A 46 3.47 -2.03 1.80
N LEU A 47 2.18 -2.36 1.93
CA LEU A 47 1.68 -3.72 1.72
C LEU A 47 1.99 -4.18 0.29
N ALA A 48 1.75 -3.32 -0.70
CA ALA A 48 2.03 -3.64 -2.09
C ALA A 48 3.50 -3.99 -2.31
N PHE A 49 4.40 -3.17 -1.76
CA PHE A 49 5.84 -3.41 -1.76
C PHE A 49 6.21 -4.74 -1.09
N VAL A 50 5.76 -4.96 0.15
CA VAL A 50 6.13 -6.16 0.92
C VAL A 50 5.58 -7.43 0.30
N ALA A 51 4.37 -7.39 -0.25
CA ALA A 51 3.76 -8.51 -0.94
C ALA A 51 4.38 -8.81 -2.33
N GLY A 52 5.48 -8.14 -2.69
CA GLY A 52 6.22 -8.39 -3.93
C GLY A 52 5.83 -7.48 -5.08
N ASN A 53 5.55 -6.20 -4.78
CA ASN A 53 5.07 -5.20 -5.74
C ASN A 53 3.79 -5.65 -6.46
N VAL A 54 2.81 -6.14 -5.71
CA VAL A 54 1.57 -6.72 -6.27
C VAL A 54 0.78 -5.74 -7.14
N ASP A 55 0.83 -4.46 -6.80
CA ASP A 55 0.21 -3.35 -7.52
C ASP A 55 0.78 -3.14 -8.93
N LYS A 56 2.01 -3.62 -9.19
CA LYS A 56 2.71 -3.51 -10.47
C LYS A 56 2.58 -4.76 -11.34
N ARG A 57 1.97 -5.82 -10.82
CA ARG A 57 1.83 -7.09 -11.54
C ARG A 57 0.67 -7.05 -12.52
N SER A 58 0.78 -7.82 -13.60
CA SER A 58 -0.22 -7.86 -14.68
C SER A 58 -1.59 -8.41 -14.24
N ASP A 59 -1.60 -9.30 -13.26
CA ASP A 59 -2.83 -9.84 -12.65
C ASP A 59 -3.60 -8.73 -11.94
N PHE A 60 -2.94 -7.92 -11.10
CA PHE A 60 -3.60 -6.79 -10.47
C PHE A 60 -3.97 -5.69 -11.46
N ALA A 61 -3.14 -5.40 -12.47
CA ALA A 61 -3.48 -4.45 -13.52
C ALA A 61 -4.79 -4.81 -14.24
N SER A 62 -5.05 -6.11 -14.43
CA SER A 62 -6.31 -6.59 -15.01
C SER A 62 -7.50 -6.32 -14.08
N ILE A 63 -7.36 -6.62 -12.79
CA ILE A 63 -8.38 -6.32 -11.75
C ILE A 63 -8.66 -4.81 -11.69
N TYR A 64 -7.62 -4.00 -11.64
CA TYR A 64 -7.71 -2.54 -11.64
C TYR A 64 -8.51 -2.03 -12.84
N ASN A 65 -8.21 -2.47 -14.06
CA ASN A 65 -8.94 -2.02 -15.25
C ASN A 65 -10.42 -2.44 -15.25
N GLU A 66 -10.74 -3.58 -14.65
CA GLU A 66 -12.12 -4.06 -14.52
C GLU A 66 -12.93 -3.33 -13.44
N GLU A 67 -12.30 -2.98 -12.31
CA GLU A 67 -13.01 -2.49 -11.13
C GLU A 67 -12.78 -1.01 -10.80
N LYS A 68 -11.84 -0.31 -11.45
CA LYS A 68 -11.60 1.12 -11.18
C LYS A 68 -12.82 2.00 -11.40
N GLY A 69 -13.63 1.68 -12.42
CA GLY A 69 -14.88 2.41 -12.71
C GLY A 69 -15.97 2.22 -11.65
N LYS A 70 -15.80 1.29 -10.72
CA LYS A 70 -16.72 1.04 -9.60
C LYS A 70 -16.33 1.82 -8.33
N TYR A 71 -15.20 2.54 -8.37
CA TYR A 71 -14.80 3.39 -7.25
C TYR A 71 -15.73 4.59 -7.13
N ALA A 72 -16.43 4.69 -5.99
CA ALA A 72 -17.41 5.74 -5.70
C ALA A 72 -16.96 6.69 -4.57
N GLY A 73 -15.68 6.63 -4.17
CA GLY A 73 -15.12 7.52 -3.16
C GLY A 73 -14.74 8.90 -3.72
N THR A 74 -14.14 9.73 -2.88
CA THR A 74 -13.65 11.06 -3.27
C THR A 74 -12.33 10.98 -4.04
N ASN A 75 -11.93 12.07 -4.71
CA ASN A 75 -10.68 12.14 -5.48
C ASN A 75 -10.53 11.03 -6.52
N THR A 76 -11.63 10.63 -7.17
CA THR A 76 -11.66 9.53 -8.17
C THR A 76 -10.53 9.64 -9.19
N ASN A 77 -10.28 10.83 -9.76
CA ASN A 77 -9.21 11.04 -10.73
C ASN A 77 -7.83 10.62 -10.21
N TYR A 78 -7.52 10.93 -8.96
CA TYR A 78 -6.26 10.54 -8.32
C TYR A 78 -6.23 9.03 -8.05
N VAL A 79 -7.28 8.51 -7.43
CA VAL A 79 -7.37 7.10 -7.03
C VAL A 79 -7.32 6.16 -8.24
N THR A 80 -7.94 6.56 -9.34
CA THR A 80 -8.00 5.75 -10.56
C THR A 80 -6.97 6.16 -11.61
N GLN A 81 -5.96 6.98 -11.27
CA GLN A 81 -4.95 7.41 -12.25
C GLN A 81 -4.03 6.25 -12.65
N ASN A 82 -3.73 5.35 -11.71
CA ASN A 82 -2.89 4.17 -11.93
C ASN A 82 -3.25 3.05 -10.93
N ALA A 83 -2.72 1.86 -11.16
CA ALA A 83 -2.99 0.68 -10.33
C ALA A 83 -2.43 0.82 -8.90
N SER A 84 -1.29 1.50 -8.72
CA SER A 84 -0.67 1.70 -7.41
C SER A 84 -1.51 2.55 -6.47
N GLU A 85 -2.01 3.70 -6.93
CA GLU A 85 -2.94 4.56 -6.16
C GLU A 85 -4.25 3.83 -5.88
N TYR A 86 -4.75 3.11 -6.88
CA TYR A 86 -5.98 2.35 -6.73
C TYR A 86 -5.85 1.25 -5.68
N PHE A 87 -4.72 0.53 -5.66
CA PHE A 87 -4.43 -0.48 -4.64
C PHE A 87 -4.34 0.16 -3.26
N ALA A 88 -3.58 1.25 -3.14
CA ALA A 88 -3.34 1.93 -1.86
C ALA A 88 -4.64 2.49 -1.25
N GLU A 89 -5.47 3.17 -2.05
CA GLU A 89 -6.76 3.66 -1.58
C GLU A 89 -7.71 2.50 -1.27
N SER A 90 -7.71 1.43 -2.07
CA SER A 90 -8.54 0.25 -1.78
C SER A 90 -8.11 -0.46 -0.51
N PHE A 91 -6.82 -0.45 -0.14
CA PHE A 91 -6.37 -0.97 1.15
C PHE A 91 -6.83 -0.09 2.33
N LYS A 92 -6.88 1.23 2.14
CA LYS A 92 -7.52 2.13 3.10
C LYS A 92 -9.02 1.82 3.25
N ASP A 93 -9.74 1.65 2.13
CA ASP A 93 -11.15 1.25 2.15
C ASP A 93 -11.35 -0.11 2.84
N TYR A 94 -10.46 -1.07 2.62
CA TYR A 94 -10.46 -2.36 3.32
C TYR A 94 -10.33 -2.19 4.83
N THR A 95 -9.41 -1.32 5.26
CA THR A 95 -9.11 -1.07 6.67
C THR A 95 -10.27 -0.36 7.38
N LEU A 96 -10.91 0.60 6.70
CA LEU A 96 -12.03 1.36 7.24
C LEU A 96 -13.37 0.62 7.16
N ASN A 97 -13.62 -0.10 6.06
CA ASN A 97 -14.84 -0.87 5.83
C ASN A 97 -14.67 -1.98 4.77
N ALA A 98 -14.03 -3.07 5.17
CA ALA A 98 -13.83 -4.28 4.36
C ALA A 98 -15.10 -4.78 3.66
N SER A 99 -16.25 -4.79 4.35
CA SER A 99 -17.52 -5.26 3.81
C SER A 99 -18.04 -4.40 2.66
N ALA A 100 -17.87 -3.08 2.73
CA ALA A 100 -18.27 -2.17 1.65
C ALA A 100 -17.35 -2.31 0.42
N LEU A 101 -16.05 -2.48 0.65
CA LEU A 101 -15.11 -2.80 -0.43
C LEU A 101 -15.48 -4.11 -1.12
N GLN A 102 -15.72 -5.19 -0.37
CA GLN A 102 -16.06 -6.49 -0.92
C GLN A 102 -17.33 -6.44 -1.79
N LYS A 103 -18.34 -5.68 -1.37
CA LYS A 103 -19.58 -5.52 -2.14
C LYS A 103 -19.39 -4.75 -3.45
N SER A 104 -18.55 -3.71 -3.44
CA SER A 104 -18.37 -2.81 -4.59
C SER A 104 -17.29 -3.27 -5.59
N ARG A 105 -16.18 -3.82 -5.07
CA ARG A 105 -14.97 -4.21 -5.81
C ARG A 105 -14.44 -5.55 -5.28
N PRO A 106 -15.18 -6.66 -5.48
CA PRO A 106 -14.87 -7.96 -4.90
C PRO A 106 -13.51 -8.52 -5.32
N LYS A 107 -13.05 -8.29 -6.56
CA LYS A 107 -11.74 -8.79 -7.01
C LYS A 107 -10.60 -8.02 -6.36
N THR A 108 -10.78 -6.71 -6.19
CA THR A 108 -9.84 -5.84 -5.48
C THR A 108 -9.76 -6.21 -4.00
N TYR A 109 -10.89 -6.49 -3.36
CA TYR A 109 -10.94 -7.03 -2.00
C TYR A 109 -10.12 -8.31 -1.88
N GLN A 110 -10.33 -9.27 -2.78
CA GLN A 110 -9.57 -10.53 -2.78
C GLN A 110 -8.08 -10.30 -3.01
N ALA A 111 -7.69 -9.39 -3.91
CA ALA A 111 -6.30 -9.04 -4.15
C ALA A 111 -5.61 -8.50 -2.89
N ILE A 112 -6.31 -7.69 -2.08
CA ILE A 112 -5.80 -7.20 -0.79
C ILE A 112 -5.64 -8.35 0.21
N VAL A 113 -6.62 -9.24 0.33
CA VAL A 113 -6.54 -10.42 1.20
C VAL A 113 -5.34 -11.31 0.79
N SER A 114 -5.16 -11.54 -0.51
CA SER A 114 -4.00 -12.29 -1.02
C SER A 114 -2.68 -11.58 -0.72
N ALA A 115 -2.61 -10.26 -0.88
CA ALA A 115 -1.42 -9.49 -0.54
C ALA A 115 -1.07 -9.61 0.94
N LEU A 116 -2.07 -9.51 1.85
CA LEU A 116 -1.89 -9.70 3.28
C LEU A 116 -1.37 -11.11 3.60
N SER A 117 -1.90 -12.15 2.95
CA SER A 117 -1.43 -13.53 3.15
C SER A 117 0.01 -13.76 2.66
N ASN A 118 0.48 -12.96 1.69
CA ASN A 118 1.85 -13.02 1.17
C ASN A 118 2.89 -12.35 2.07
N VAL A 119 2.47 -11.64 3.13
CA VAL A 119 3.37 -11.05 4.13
C VAL A 119 3.90 -12.13 5.07
N THR A 120 4.76 -12.98 4.55
CA THR A 120 5.37 -14.11 5.26
C THR A 120 6.81 -13.81 5.68
N SER A 121 7.34 -14.55 6.65
CA SER A 121 8.76 -14.45 7.03
C SER A 121 9.71 -14.70 5.86
N GLN A 122 9.35 -15.60 4.94
CA GLN A 122 10.12 -15.86 3.72
C GLN A 122 10.16 -14.64 2.81
N GLN A 123 9.02 -13.99 2.62
CA GLN A 123 8.91 -12.78 1.80
C GLN A 123 9.68 -11.61 2.43
N ILE A 124 9.55 -11.42 3.74
CA ILE A 124 10.32 -10.42 4.50
C ILE A 124 11.84 -10.68 4.36
N ASN A 125 12.28 -11.93 4.46
CA ASN A 125 13.69 -12.28 4.29
C ASN A 125 14.20 -11.99 2.87
N LYS A 126 13.38 -12.26 1.83
CA LYS A 126 13.72 -11.89 0.45
C LYS A 126 13.95 -10.38 0.32
N LEU A 127 13.07 -9.57 0.92
CA LEU A 127 13.23 -8.11 0.91
C LEU A 127 14.48 -7.66 1.65
N LYS A 128 14.79 -8.24 2.82
CA LYS A 128 16.03 -7.95 3.55
C LYS A 128 17.27 -8.26 2.73
N LEU A 129 17.29 -9.35 1.98
CA LEU A 129 18.41 -9.69 1.11
C LEU A 129 18.54 -8.71 -0.07
N ALA A 130 17.42 -8.35 -0.69
CA ALA A 130 17.40 -7.48 -1.86
C ALA A 130 17.70 -6.00 -1.52
N TYR A 131 17.13 -5.49 -0.43
CA TYR A 131 17.20 -4.08 -0.04
C TYR A 131 18.15 -3.81 1.12
N GLY A 132 18.60 -4.83 1.85
CA GLY A 132 19.55 -4.69 2.96
C GLY A 132 20.80 -3.87 2.62
N PRO A 133 21.45 -4.07 1.46
CA PRO A 133 22.58 -3.24 1.05
C PRO A 133 22.23 -1.75 0.89
N ILE A 134 20.99 -1.42 0.53
CA ILE A 134 20.51 -0.04 0.37
C ILE A 134 20.17 0.55 1.76
N TRP A 135 19.55 -0.24 2.61
CA TRP A 135 19.09 0.17 3.94
C TRP A 135 20.22 0.32 4.96
N ASN A 136 21.28 -0.49 4.84
CA ASN A 136 22.43 -0.47 5.75
C ASN A 136 23.51 0.54 5.34
N GLN A 137 23.28 1.36 4.30
CA GLN A 137 24.19 2.41 3.85
C GLN A 137 23.88 3.78 4.45
N ASN A 138 22.86 3.89 5.30
CA ASN A 138 22.42 5.12 5.96
C ASN A 138 22.74 5.12 7.45
#